data_AF-A0A4Z1P3H4-F1
#
_entry.id   AF-A0A4Z1P3H4-F1
#
_cell.length_a   1.000
_cell.length_b   1.000
_cell.length_c   1.000
_cell.angle_alpha   90.00
_cell.angle_beta   90.00
_cell.angle_gamma   90.00
#
_symmetry.space_group_name_H-M   'P 1'
#
loop_
_entity.id
_entity.type
_entity.pdbx_description
1 polymer ?
#
loop_
_entity_poly.entity_id
_entity_poly.type
_entity_poly.pdbx_seq_one_letter_code
_entity_poly.pdbx_strand_id
1 'polypeptide(L)'
;MASSEETMWGFEKVELPSAMEPILYTNSWPNPTPTDTNRSHPIVRTQDARDERDDNKSSSSNISGRPDLAQRLAKSFKIVHRRRDKLVERRVKVVHQRREHEYQRKAVQASNQRVVDATDVFLERFAIEVYSSPEYLAIVGALKESTDRARILESKETKLQESTENVNLKKAELSTTHTHPRARKYYDRAGQVKILRDRLHNMQVQHQQDLMSRQARRESGHITKLPERLSHEGFYGKLASILEELERANKEAFLLKLACGRQGIVLEDEVDTHRDQDG
;
A
#
# COMPACT_ATOMS: atom_id res chain seq x y z
N MET A 1 -52.15 37.91 6.91
CA MET A 1 -53.07 36.76 7.00
C MET A 1 -52.43 35.62 6.23
N ALA A 2 -52.11 34.55 6.94
CA ALA A 2 -51.42 33.36 6.42
C ALA A 2 -52.42 32.47 5.68
N SER A 3 -52.06 31.99 4.49
CA SER A 3 -52.79 30.96 3.76
C SER A 3 -51.87 29.76 3.59
N SER A 4 -52.15 28.71 4.36
CA SER A 4 -51.47 27.43 4.32
C SER A 4 -52.09 26.59 3.21
N GLU A 5 -51.30 26.21 2.20
CA GLU A 5 -51.68 25.19 1.23
C GLU A 5 -51.19 23.82 1.74
N GLU A 6 -52.17 22.97 2.03
CA GLU A 6 -52.03 21.63 2.58
C GLU A 6 -52.04 20.63 1.42
N THR A 7 -50.85 20.24 0.94
CA THR A 7 -50.72 19.23 -0.12
C THR A 7 -50.72 17.83 0.49
N MET A 8 -51.88 17.19 0.42
CA MET A 8 -52.16 15.84 0.87
C MET A 8 -51.56 14.80 -0.10
N TRP A 9 -50.52 14.07 0.34
CA TRP A 9 -49.93 12.97 -0.43
C TRP A 9 -50.72 11.68 -0.18
N GLY A 10 -51.46 11.22 -1.18
CA GLY A 10 -52.12 9.92 -1.19
C GLY A 10 -51.11 8.79 -1.35
N PHE A 11 -50.93 7.98 -0.31
CA PHE A 11 -50.25 6.69 -0.43
C PHE A 11 -51.27 5.64 -0.89
N GLU A 12 -51.18 5.25 -2.16
CA GLU A 12 -51.83 4.04 -2.67
C GLU A 12 -51.26 2.81 -1.96
N LYS A 13 -52.18 1.97 -1.45
CA LYS A 13 -51.91 0.66 -0.87
C LYS A 13 -51.28 -0.24 -1.92
N VAL A 14 -50.02 -0.62 -1.72
CA VAL A 14 -49.41 -1.75 -2.43
C VAL A 14 -49.76 -3.03 -1.66
N GLU A 15 -50.61 -3.85 -2.27
CA GLU A 15 -50.93 -5.19 -1.80
C GLU A 15 -49.70 -6.11 -1.98
N LEU A 16 -49.26 -6.75 -0.89
CA LEU A 16 -48.22 -7.76 -0.89
C LEU A 16 -48.80 -9.10 -1.40
N PRO A 17 -48.13 -9.79 -2.35
CA PRO A 17 -48.52 -11.14 -2.71
C PRO A 17 -48.21 -12.10 -1.56
N SER A 18 -49.28 -12.76 -1.12
CA SER A 18 -49.33 -13.85 -0.18
C SER A 18 -48.83 -15.15 -0.81
N ALA A 19 -48.08 -15.92 -0.02
CA ALA A 19 -47.73 -17.34 -0.18
C ALA A 19 -46.75 -17.74 -1.31
N MET A 20 -45.55 -18.17 -0.90
CA MET A 20 -44.90 -19.33 -1.51
C MET A 20 -44.03 -20.11 -0.51
N GLU A 21 -44.07 -21.42 -0.69
CA GLU A 21 -43.84 -22.55 0.22
C GLU A 21 -42.47 -22.73 0.89
N PRO A 22 -42.39 -23.51 1.99
CA PRO A 22 -41.13 -23.81 2.67
C PRO A 22 -40.28 -24.83 1.90
N ILE A 23 -39.08 -24.43 1.48
CA ILE A 23 -38.08 -25.33 0.92
C ILE A 23 -37.40 -26.09 2.08
N LEU A 24 -37.69 -27.38 2.21
CA LEU A 24 -36.96 -28.32 3.04
C LEU A 24 -35.57 -28.59 2.42
N TYR A 25 -34.55 -27.85 2.86
CA TYR A 25 -33.16 -28.22 2.60
C TYR A 25 -32.69 -29.23 3.66
N THR A 26 -32.66 -30.50 3.29
CA THR A 26 -31.93 -31.54 4.03
C THR A 26 -30.42 -31.32 3.86
N ASN A 27 -29.80 -30.67 4.84
CA ASN A 27 -28.35 -30.54 4.92
C ASN A 27 -27.72 -31.84 5.47
N SER A 28 -27.45 -32.80 4.59
CA SER A 28 -26.54 -33.91 4.90
C SER A 28 -25.10 -33.43 4.76
N TRP A 29 -24.49 -32.98 5.85
CA TRP A 29 -23.05 -32.76 5.92
C TRP A 29 -22.36 -34.09 6.24
N PRO A 30 -21.33 -34.51 5.48
CA PRO A 30 -20.55 -35.68 5.85
C PRO A 30 -19.66 -35.38 7.05
N ASN A 31 -19.77 -36.21 8.09
CA ASN A 31 -18.85 -36.27 9.21
C ASN A 31 -17.41 -36.57 8.72
N PRO A 32 -16.38 -35.81 9.12
CA PRO A 32 -15.02 -36.29 9.09
C PRO A 32 -14.70 -37.03 10.40
N THR A 33 -14.38 -38.32 10.29
CA THR A 33 -13.79 -39.12 11.37
C THR A 33 -12.37 -38.65 11.71
N PRO A 34 -11.92 -38.83 12.97
CA PRO A 34 -10.63 -38.36 13.46
C PRO A 34 -9.55 -39.46 13.37
N THR A 35 -8.34 -39.04 13.03
CA THR A 35 -6.98 -39.65 13.11
C THR A 35 -6.26 -39.38 11.79
N ASP A 36 -5.00 -38.96 11.73
CA ASP A 36 -3.90 -39.40 12.58
C ASP A 36 -2.76 -38.36 12.57
N THR A 37 -2.04 -38.38 13.68
CA THR A 37 -0.77 -37.73 13.97
C THR A 37 0.24 -37.78 12.80
N ASN A 38 0.66 -36.62 12.29
CA ASN A 38 2.08 -36.38 12.00
C ASN A 38 2.39 -34.88 11.82
N ARG A 39 2.92 -34.33 12.90
CA ARG A 39 3.36 -32.95 13.05
C ARG A 39 4.76 -32.81 12.44
N SER A 40 4.83 -32.71 11.12
CA SER A 40 6.06 -32.29 10.43
C SER A 40 6.09 -30.76 10.42
N HIS A 41 6.89 -30.19 11.31
CA HIS A 41 7.24 -28.77 11.28
C HIS A 41 7.67 -28.35 9.86
N PRO A 42 7.18 -27.24 9.29
CA PRO A 42 7.88 -26.62 8.18
C PRO A 42 9.19 -26.08 8.73
N ILE A 43 10.25 -26.87 8.56
CA ILE A 43 11.62 -26.39 8.64
C ILE A 43 11.71 -25.28 7.59
N VAL A 44 11.72 -24.03 8.06
CA VAL A 44 12.16 -22.88 7.28
C VAL A 44 13.63 -23.11 6.98
N ARG A 45 13.91 -23.87 5.92
CA ARG A 45 15.20 -23.86 5.26
C ARG A 45 15.31 -22.48 4.63
N THR A 46 16.16 -21.65 5.22
CA THR A 46 16.74 -20.48 4.58
C THR A 46 17.43 -20.94 3.29
N GLN A 47 16.70 -20.91 2.17
CA GLN A 47 17.25 -20.93 0.82
C GLN A 47 17.81 -19.53 0.51
N ASP A 48 18.79 -19.09 1.31
CA ASP A 48 19.60 -17.90 1.05
C ASP A 48 21.04 -18.37 0.82
N ALA A 49 21.26 -19.22 -0.18
CA ALA A 49 22.60 -19.52 -0.72
C ALA A 49 22.46 -20.43 -1.95
N ARG A 50 22.06 -19.86 -3.09
CA ARG A 50 22.35 -20.37 -4.46
C ARG A 50 21.64 -19.45 -5.45
N ASP A 51 22.27 -18.30 -5.69
CA ASP A 51 22.14 -17.53 -6.93
C ASP A 51 23.40 -16.66 -7.04
N GLU A 52 24.56 -17.32 -6.91
CA GLU A 52 25.81 -16.83 -7.45
C GLU A 52 26.08 -17.60 -8.73
N ARG A 53 26.37 -16.85 -9.80
CA ARG A 53 26.78 -17.25 -11.15
C ARG A 53 25.64 -17.35 -12.14
N ASP A 54 25.60 -16.30 -12.96
CA ASP A 54 25.13 -16.19 -14.36
C ASP A 54 24.46 -14.81 -14.43
N ASP A 55 25.13 -13.73 -14.87
CA ASP A 55 25.58 -13.50 -16.23
C ASP A 55 26.76 -12.51 -16.25
N ASN A 56 27.98 -13.01 -16.48
CA ASN A 56 29.11 -12.19 -16.89
C ASN A 56 29.86 -12.84 -18.07
N LYS A 57 29.12 -13.53 -18.95
CA LYS A 57 29.59 -13.91 -20.29
C LYS A 57 29.09 -12.88 -21.29
N SER A 58 29.71 -11.71 -21.28
CA SER A 58 29.74 -10.83 -22.45
C SER A 58 31.06 -11.08 -23.15
N SER A 59 30.97 -11.76 -24.28
CA SER A 59 32.02 -12.07 -25.23
C SER A 59 32.99 -10.90 -25.41
N SER A 60 34.27 -11.20 -25.19
CA SER A 60 35.37 -10.35 -25.59
C SER A 60 35.42 -10.25 -27.12
N SER A 61 35.13 -9.08 -27.66
CA SER A 61 35.83 -8.60 -28.84
C SER A 61 36.81 -7.53 -28.39
N ASN A 62 38.08 -7.79 -28.66
CA ASN A 62 39.20 -6.90 -28.40
C ASN A 62 39.00 -5.53 -29.05
N ILE A 63 39.65 -4.53 -28.45
CA ILE A 63 40.51 -3.51 -29.09
C ILE A 63 40.36 -2.19 -28.34
N SER A 64 41.45 -1.78 -27.70
CA SER A 64 41.86 -0.40 -27.43
C SER A 64 40.83 0.62 -26.91
N GLY A 65 41.11 1.18 -25.74
CA GLY A 65 40.50 2.42 -25.27
C GLY A 65 39.81 2.26 -23.93
N ARG A 66 40.08 3.20 -23.02
CA ARG A 66 39.44 3.29 -21.70
C ARG A 66 37.92 3.09 -21.85
N PRO A 67 37.27 2.26 -21.00
CA PRO A 67 35.82 2.16 -21.02
C PRO A 67 35.24 3.56 -20.81
N ASP A 68 34.46 3.99 -21.80
CA ASP A 68 33.78 5.28 -21.84
C ASP A 68 33.12 5.56 -20.48
N LEU A 69 33.33 6.77 -19.95
CA LEU A 69 32.89 7.17 -18.62
C LEU A 69 31.38 6.92 -18.46
N ALA A 70 30.62 7.18 -19.53
CA ALA A 70 29.19 6.92 -19.63
C ALA A 70 28.85 5.44 -19.39
N GLN A 71 29.67 4.50 -19.87
CA GLN A 71 29.45 3.06 -19.70
C GLN A 71 29.74 2.59 -18.28
N ARG A 72 30.73 3.22 -17.60
CA ARG A 72 31.01 2.98 -16.17
C ARG A 72 29.90 3.54 -15.28
N LEU A 73 29.43 4.75 -15.57
CA LEU A 73 28.31 5.39 -14.88
C LEU A 73 27.00 4.62 -15.08
N ALA A 74 26.69 4.18 -16.29
CA ALA A 74 25.49 3.38 -16.54
C ALA A 74 25.49 2.06 -15.74
N LYS A 75 26.64 1.41 -15.58
CA LYS A 75 26.79 0.20 -14.74
C LYS A 75 26.62 0.52 -13.26
N SER A 76 27.18 1.62 -12.76
CA SER A 76 27.02 2.02 -11.36
C SER A 76 25.56 2.39 -11.03
N PHE A 77 24.88 3.13 -11.90
CA PHE A 77 23.46 3.44 -11.75
C PHE A 77 22.59 2.18 -11.72
N LYS A 78 22.86 1.19 -12.58
CA LYS A 78 22.15 -0.11 -12.55
C LYS A 78 22.32 -0.83 -11.20
N ILE A 79 23.51 -0.81 -10.61
CA ILE A 79 23.77 -1.42 -9.30
C ILE A 79 23.01 -0.68 -8.19
N VAL A 80 23.04 0.66 -8.22
CA VAL A 80 22.32 1.51 -7.26
C VAL A 80 20.80 1.30 -7.36
N HIS A 81 20.25 1.29 -8.56
CA HIS A 81 18.83 1.00 -8.79
C HIS A 81 18.44 -0.38 -8.27
N ARG A 82 19.20 -1.44 -8.58
CA ARG A 82 18.95 -2.78 -8.05
C ARG A 82 18.96 -2.82 -6.51
N ARG A 83 19.92 -2.13 -5.87
CA ARG A 83 19.99 -2.07 -4.40
C ARG A 83 18.80 -1.30 -3.81
N ARG A 84 18.43 -0.18 -4.41
CA ARG A 84 17.26 0.62 -4.03
C ARG A 84 15.98 -0.21 -4.16
N ASP A 85 15.78 -0.88 -5.29
CA ASP A 85 14.57 -1.63 -5.58
C ASP A 85 14.42 -2.82 -4.62
N LYS A 86 15.52 -3.55 -4.32
CA LYS A 86 15.53 -4.58 -3.26
C LYS A 86 15.15 -4.02 -1.88
N LEU A 87 15.60 -2.82 -1.55
CA LEU A 87 15.30 -2.17 -0.27
C LEU A 87 13.84 -1.71 -0.21
N VAL A 88 13.30 -1.17 -1.31
CA VAL A 88 11.89 -0.82 -1.45
C VAL A 88 11.02 -2.08 -1.34
N GLU A 89 11.39 -3.17 -2.02
CA GLU A 89 10.67 -4.46 -1.96
C GLU A 89 10.59 -4.98 -0.51
N ARG A 90 11.73 -4.97 0.21
CA ARG A 90 11.75 -5.36 1.63
C ARG A 90 10.85 -4.47 2.49
N ARG A 91 10.84 -3.16 2.26
CA ARG A 91 9.95 -2.22 2.99
C ARG A 91 8.48 -2.49 2.69
N VAL A 92 8.12 -2.72 1.43
CA VAL A 92 6.75 -3.06 1.02
C VAL A 92 6.31 -4.35 1.69
N LYS A 93 7.17 -5.38 1.74
CA LYS A 93 6.87 -6.64 2.45
C LYS A 93 6.58 -6.41 3.94
N VAL A 94 7.40 -5.61 4.63
CA VAL A 94 7.18 -5.29 6.06
C VAL A 94 5.87 -4.51 6.27
N VAL A 95 5.56 -3.53 5.43
CA VAL A 95 4.30 -2.77 5.52
C VAL A 95 3.10 -3.68 5.27
N HIS A 96 3.19 -4.57 4.29
CA HIS A 96 2.14 -5.54 4.00
C HIS A 96 1.91 -6.49 5.18
N GLN A 97 2.98 -7.06 5.75
CA GLN A 97 2.92 -7.92 6.94
C GLN A 97 2.27 -7.22 8.14
N ARG A 98 2.58 -5.94 8.37
CA ARG A 98 1.92 -5.18 9.44
C ARG A 98 0.42 -5.05 9.22
N ARG A 99 0.03 -4.65 8.01
CA ARG A 99 -1.38 -4.47 7.68
C ARG A 99 -2.16 -5.79 7.81
N GLU A 100 -1.53 -6.90 7.42
CA GLU A 100 -2.10 -8.23 7.57
C GLU A 100 -2.26 -8.63 9.04
N HIS A 101 -1.23 -8.42 9.88
CA HIS A 101 -1.31 -8.70 11.32
C HIS A 101 -2.33 -7.81 12.03
N GLU A 102 -2.43 -6.53 11.66
CA GLU A 102 -3.44 -5.61 12.18
C GLU A 102 -4.86 -6.09 11.82
N TYR A 103 -5.07 -6.48 10.57
CA TYR A 103 -6.34 -7.03 10.11
C TYR A 103 -6.71 -8.32 10.86
N GLN A 104 -5.77 -9.25 10.99
CA GLN A 104 -5.96 -10.50 11.74
C GLN A 104 -6.32 -10.22 13.20
N ARG A 105 -5.63 -9.29 13.87
CA ARG A 105 -5.92 -8.89 15.26
C ARG A 105 -7.33 -8.33 15.40
N LYS A 106 -7.73 -7.40 14.53
CA LYS A 106 -9.07 -6.80 14.52
C LYS A 106 -10.16 -7.84 14.25
N ALA A 107 -9.93 -8.75 13.31
CA ALA A 107 -10.85 -9.84 13.00
C ALA A 107 -11.04 -10.80 14.18
N VAL A 108 -9.93 -11.16 14.85
CA VAL A 108 -9.97 -12.01 16.06
C VAL A 108 -10.72 -11.32 17.19
N GLN A 109 -10.44 -10.04 17.46
CA GLN A 109 -11.15 -9.27 18.49
C GLN A 109 -12.65 -9.17 18.19
N ALA A 110 -13.03 -8.84 16.96
CA ALA A 110 -14.43 -8.75 16.56
C ALA A 110 -15.15 -10.10 16.63
N SER A 111 -14.47 -11.19 16.25
CA SER A 111 -15.02 -12.54 16.34
C SER A 111 -15.20 -12.97 17.80
N ASN A 112 -14.21 -12.73 18.66
CA ASN A 112 -14.29 -13.04 20.08
C ASN A 112 -15.46 -12.28 20.73
N GLN A 113 -15.63 -10.99 20.40
CA GLN A 113 -16.74 -10.19 20.91
C GLN A 113 -18.10 -10.78 20.51
N ARG A 114 -18.27 -11.15 19.24
CA ARG A 114 -19.53 -11.78 18.77
C ARG A 114 -19.84 -13.09 19.48
N VAL A 115 -18.81 -13.89 19.78
CA VAL A 115 -18.98 -15.15 20.53
C VAL A 115 -19.42 -14.84 21.95
N VAL A 116 -18.79 -13.87 22.62
CA VAL A 116 -19.19 -13.41 23.96
C VAL A 116 -20.64 -12.92 23.95
N ASP A 117 -20.99 -12.01 23.04
CA ASP A 117 -22.35 -11.46 22.94
C ASP A 117 -23.39 -12.58 22.69
N ALA A 118 -23.06 -13.55 21.82
CA ALA A 118 -23.94 -14.68 21.52
C ALA A 118 -24.08 -15.63 22.72
N THR A 119 -22.99 -15.88 23.47
CA THR A 119 -23.06 -16.70 24.68
C THR A 119 -23.86 -16.02 25.78
N ASP A 120 -23.73 -14.70 25.94
CA ASP A 120 -24.46 -13.95 26.97
C ASP A 120 -25.97 -13.98 26.67
N VAL A 121 -26.36 -13.74 25.41
CA VAL A 121 -27.76 -13.87 24.96
C VAL A 121 -28.31 -15.28 25.15
N PHE A 122 -27.50 -16.31 24.88
CA PHE A 122 -27.89 -17.70 25.09
C PHE A 122 -28.12 -18.00 26.59
N LEU A 123 -27.18 -17.63 27.45
CA LEU A 123 -27.27 -17.86 28.89
C LEU A 123 -28.46 -17.12 29.51
N GLU A 124 -28.69 -15.87 29.10
CA GLU A 124 -29.84 -15.07 29.55
C GLU A 124 -31.17 -15.72 29.11
N ARG A 125 -31.26 -16.16 27.86
CA ARG A 125 -32.49 -16.78 27.31
C ARG A 125 -32.86 -18.09 28.00
N PHE A 126 -31.88 -18.87 28.45
CA PHE A 126 -32.11 -20.18 29.06
C PHE A 126 -31.96 -20.19 30.59
N ALA A 127 -31.70 -19.03 31.21
CA ALA A 127 -31.48 -18.89 32.66
C ALA A 127 -30.45 -19.90 33.21
N ILE A 128 -29.41 -20.19 32.42
CA ILE A 128 -28.35 -21.14 32.80
C ILE A 128 -27.33 -20.40 33.64
N GLU A 129 -27.02 -20.93 34.83
CA GLU A 129 -25.92 -20.40 35.64
C GLU A 129 -24.57 -20.63 34.94
N VAL A 130 -23.86 -19.52 34.73
CA VAL A 130 -22.59 -19.37 33.99
C VAL A 130 -21.53 -20.40 34.38
N TYR A 131 -21.51 -20.83 35.64
CA TYR A 131 -20.47 -21.70 36.20
C TYR A 131 -20.77 -23.19 36.14
N SER A 132 -21.96 -23.57 35.67
CA SER A 132 -22.45 -24.96 35.68
C SER A 132 -22.31 -25.68 34.34
N SER A 133 -22.11 -24.95 33.23
CA SER A 133 -21.98 -25.56 31.90
C SER A 133 -20.50 -25.80 31.54
N PRO A 134 -20.09 -27.06 31.27
CA PRO A 134 -18.76 -27.36 30.78
C PRO A 134 -18.52 -26.81 29.36
N GLU A 135 -19.56 -26.63 28.55
CA GLU A 135 -19.42 -26.01 27.23
C GLU A 135 -19.07 -24.52 27.35
N TYR A 136 -19.66 -23.81 28.31
CA TYR A 136 -19.32 -22.40 28.57
C TYR A 136 -17.85 -22.25 28.98
N LEU A 137 -17.36 -23.11 29.88
CA LEU A 137 -15.95 -23.10 30.29
C LEU A 137 -15.00 -23.40 29.13
N ALA A 138 -15.37 -24.28 28.20
CA ALA A 138 -14.59 -24.54 27.00
C ALA A 138 -14.54 -23.32 26.06
N ILE A 139 -15.65 -22.60 25.90
CA ILE A 139 -15.71 -21.36 25.10
C ILE A 139 -14.85 -20.26 25.74
N VAL A 140 -14.93 -20.07 27.05
CA VAL A 140 -14.09 -19.11 27.78
C VAL A 140 -12.60 -19.47 27.65
N GLY A 141 -12.25 -20.76 27.71
CA GLY A 141 -10.90 -21.25 27.46
C GLY A 141 -10.40 -20.89 26.05
N ALA A 142 -11.20 -21.16 25.02
CA ALA A 142 -10.87 -20.82 23.64
C ALA A 142 -10.74 -19.31 23.40
N LEU A 143 -11.59 -18.50 24.05
CA LEU A 143 -11.51 -17.03 24.03
C LEU A 143 -10.22 -16.52 24.67
N LYS A 144 -9.79 -17.14 25.78
CA LYS A 144 -8.52 -16.81 26.44
C LYS A 144 -7.32 -17.13 25.54
N GLU A 145 -7.27 -18.32 24.94
CA GLU A 145 -6.22 -18.68 23.97
C GLU A 145 -6.19 -17.74 22.76
N SER A 146 -7.37 -17.37 22.24
CA SER A 146 -7.53 -16.42 21.14
C SER A 146 -6.97 -15.03 21.50
N THR A 147 -7.22 -14.59 22.74
CA THR A 147 -6.70 -13.32 23.28
C THR A 147 -5.17 -13.37 23.45
N ASP A 148 -4.63 -14.48 23.94
CA ASP A 148 -3.17 -14.67 24.06
C ASP A 148 -2.49 -14.65 22.68
N ARG A 149 -3.11 -15.25 21.65
CA ARG A 149 -2.62 -15.16 20.26
C ARG A 149 -2.63 -13.73 19.75
N ALA A 150 -3.65 -12.94 20.06
CA ALA A 150 -3.71 -11.53 19.70
C ALA A 150 -2.57 -10.72 20.34
N ARG A 151 -2.23 -11.01 21.61
CA ARG A 151 -1.09 -10.38 22.30
C ARG A 151 0.26 -10.73 21.67
N ILE A 152 0.43 -11.97 21.18
CA ILE A 152 1.64 -12.37 20.44
C ILE A 152 1.76 -11.60 19.11
N LEU A 153 0.65 -11.41 18.40
CA LEU A 153 0.62 -10.61 17.17
C LEU A 153 0.98 -9.15 17.43
N GLU A 154 0.46 -8.58 18.51
CA GLU A 154 0.82 -7.23 18.96
C GLU A 154 2.32 -7.09 19.25
N SER A 155 2.92 -8.06 19.96
CA SER A 155 4.39 -8.06 20.19
C SER A 155 5.21 -8.17 18.89
N LYS A 156 4.69 -8.86 17.86
CA LYS A 156 5.35 -8.91 16.55
C LYS A 156 5.22 -7.59 15.81
N GLU A 157 4.07 -6.93 15.91
CA GLU A 157 3.82 -5.61 15.33
C GLU A 157 4.78 -4.57 15.92
N THR A 158 4.95 -4.53 17.25
CA THR A 158 5.87 -3.60 17.92
C THR A 158 7.33 -3.84 17.52
N LYS A 159 7.78 -5.10 17.46
CA LYS A 159 9.15 -5.44 16.98
C LYS A 159 9.37 -5.00 15.54
N LEU A 160 8.38 -5.16 14.66
CA LEU A 160 8.47 -4.66 13.30
C LEU A 160 8.54 -3.14 13.28
N GLN A 161 7.80 -2.45 14.15
CA GLN A 161 7.83 -1.00 14.32
C GLN A 161 9.21 -0.48 14.72
N GLU A 162 9.78 -1.02 15.78
CA GLU A 162 11.14 -0.70 16.24
C GLU A 162 12.18 -0.96 15.14
N SER A 163 12.05 -2.07 14.39
CA SER A 163 12.94 -2.37 13.26
C SER A 163 12.89 -1.30 12.16
N THR A 164 11.71 -0.79 11.82
CA THR A 164 11.62 0.29 10.82
C THR A 164 12.15 1.63 11.32
N GLU A 165 11.92 1.95 12.59
CA GLU A 165 12.44 3.18 13.19
C GLU A 165 13.97 3.14 13.22
N ASN A 166 14.55 2.01 13.60
CA ASN A 166 16.00 1.80 13.55
C ASN A 166 16.58 1.91 12.13
N VAL A 167 15.88 1.41 11.10
CA VAL A 167 16.30 1.58 9.69
C VAL A 167 16.22 3.05 9.25
N ASN A 168 15.22 3.80 9.73
CA ASN A 168 15.08 5.22 9.42
C ASN A 168 16.13 6.07 10.15
N LEU A 169 16.43 5.76 11.41
CA LEU A 169 17.49 6.39 12.19
C LEU A 169 18.88 6.14 11.57
N LYS A 170 19.20 4.89 11.23
CA LYS A 170 20.46 4.58 10.51
C LYS A 170 20.55 5.26 9.14
N LYS A 171 19.43 5.43 8.43
CA LYS A 171 19.40 6.21 7.19
C LYS A 171 19.66 7.70 7.44
N ALA A 172 19.15 8.25 8.55
CA ALA A 172 19.41 9.64 8.95
C ALA A 172 20.90 9.83 9.32
N GLU A 173 21.51 8.89 10.05
CA GLU A 173 22.93 8.91 10.42
C GLU A 173 23.87 8.77 9.20
N LEU A 174 23.49 7.94 8.22
CA LEU A 174 24.22 7.79 6.96
C LEU A 174 24.00 8.96 5.98
N SER A 175 23.03 9.85 6.24
CA SER A 175 22.73 11.05 5.43
C SER A 175 23.40 12.33 5.95
N THR A 176 24.52 12.18 6.65
CA THR A 176 25.34 13.29 7.17
C THR A 176 26.02 14.13 6.07
N THR A 177 25.83 13.82 4.79
CA THR A 177 26.09 14.74 3.66
C THR A 177 25.13 15.94 3.59
N HIS A 178 24.05 15.99 4.38
CA HIS A 178 23.17 17.16 4.50
C HIS A 178 23.60 18.13 5.62
N THR A 179 24.83 18.65 5.55
CA THR A 179 25.39 19.50 6.61
C THR A 179 24.80 20.92 6.64
N HIS A 180 24.07 21.35 5.59
CA HIS A 180 23.50 22.70 5.53
C HIS A 180 21.95 22.68 5.39
N PRO A 181 21.20 23.37 6.27
CA PRO A 181 19.73 23.33 6.28
C PRO A 181 19.09 23.87 4.99
N ARG A 182 19.77 24.76 4.25
CA ARG A 182 19.30 25.23 2.93
C ARG A 182 19.48 24.19 1.82
N ALA A 183 20.58 23.42 1.84
CA ALA A 183 20.78 22.34 0.86
C ALA A 183 19.70 21.25 1.04
N ARG A 184 19.34 20.95 2.29
CA ARG A 184 18.22 20.04 2.58
C ARG A 184 16.90 20.54 1.98
N LYS A 185 16.56 21.81 2.19
CA LYS A 185 15.35 22.42 1.59
C LYS A 185 15.38 22.37 0.06
N TYR A 186 16.55 22.57 -0.55
CA TYR A 186 16.72 22.41 -2.01
C TYR A 186 16.37 20.98 -2.44
N TYR A 187 16.98 19.96 -1.82
CA TYR A 187 16.73 18.56 -2.18
C TYR A 187 15.28 18.13 -1.94
N ASP A 188 14.66 18.61 -0.86
CA ASP A 188 13.24 18.36 -0.59
C ASP A 188 12.36 18.93 -1.72
N ARG A 189 12.62 20.16 -2.17
CA ARG A 189 11.86 20.79 -3.28
C ARG A 189 12.18 20.17 -4.63
N ALA A 190 13.44 19.84 -4.93
CA ALA A 190 13.83 19.13 -6.15
C ALA A 190 13.20 17.72 -6.20
N GLY A 191 13.11 17.05 -5.05
CA GLY A 191 12.40 15.78 -4.90
C GLY A 191 10.90 15.92 -5.19
N GLN A 192 10.27 16.99 -4.71
CA GLN A 192 8.86 17.27 -5.03
C GLN A 192 8.62 17.53 -6.52
N VAL A 193 9.50 18.26 -7.20
CA VAL A 193 9.43 18.44 -8.67
C VAL A 193 9.41 17.09 -9.37
N LYS A 194 10.30 16.17 -8.96
CA LYS A 194 10.35 14.82 -9.53
C LYS A 194 9.05 14.05 -9.29
N ILE A 195 8.54 14.06 -8.06
CA ILE A 195 7.26 13.41 -7.71
C ILE A 195 6.11 13.98 -8.54
N LEU A 196 6.05 15.30 -8.74
CA LEU A 196 5.02 15.95 -9.54
C LEU A 196 5.11 15.58 -11.02
N ARG A 197 6.33 15.46 -11.57
CA ARG A 197 6.54 14.95 -12.95
C ARG A 197 6.07 13.50 -13.10
N ASP A 198 6.41 12.64 -12.14
CA ASP A 198 5.97 11.24 -12.16
C ASP A 198 4.43 11.15 -12.05
N ARG A 199 3.82 11.98 -11.20
CA ARG A 199 2.36 12.06 -11.05
C ARG A 199 1.68 12.55 -12.34
N LEU A 200 2.25 13.58 -12.99
CA LEU A 200 1.77 14.08 -14.27
C LEU A 200 1.80 12.99 -15.35
N HIS A 201 2.92 12.27 -15.45
CA HIS A 201 3.08 11.16 -16.38
C HIS A 201 2.05 10.05 -16.13
N ASN A 202 1.92 9.59 -14.88
CA ASN A 202 0.96 8.54 -14.51
C ASN A 202 -0.48 8.95 -14.83
N MET A 203 -0.83 10.21 -14.58
CA MET A 203 -2.16 10.74 -14.89
C MET A 203 -2.42 10.79 -16.40
N GLN A 204 -1.43 11.16 -17.22
CA GLN A 204 -1.55 11.12 -18.69
C GLN A 204 -1.75 9.69 -19.21
N VAL A 205 -0.96 8.73 -18.69
CA VAL A 205 -1.09 7.31 -19.04
C VAL A 205 -2.48 6.79 -18.64
N GLN A 206 -2.95 7.12 -17.44
CA GLN A 206 -4.28 6.71 -16.99
C GLN A 206 -5.39 7.29 -17.87
N HIS A 207 -5.29 8.58 -18.23
CA HIS A 207 -6.27 9.20 -19.13
C HIS A 207 -6.30 8.53 -20.50
N GLN A 208 -5.14 8.18 -21.05
CA GLN A 208 -5.05 7.46 -22.33
C GLN A 208 -5.70 6.07 -22.23
N GLN A 209 -5.45 5.34 -21.14
CA GLN A 209 -6.09 4.04 -20.88
C GLN A 209 -7.61 4.16 -20.73
N ASP A 210 -8.10 5.21 -20.07
CA ASP A 210 -9.53 5.48 -19.91
C ASP A 210 -10.20 5.81 -21.24
N LEU A 211 -9.55 6.59 -22.10
CA LEU A 211 -10.04 6.88 -23.45
C LEU A 211 -10.15 5.61 -24.30
N MET A 212 -9.09 4.78 -24.31
CA MET A 212 -9.09 3.49 -25.02
C MET A 212 -10.20 2.57 -24.51
N SER A 213 -10.36 2.46 -23.19
CA SER A 213 -11.39 1.63 -22.56
C SER A 213 -12.81 2.10 -22.90
N ARG A 214 -13.02 3.42 -22.97
CA ARG A 214 -14.31 4.02 -23.36
C ARG A 214 -14.59 3.82 -24.85
N GLN A 215 -13.57 3.92 -25.70
CA GLN A 215 -13.71 3.64 -27.13
C GLN A 215 -14.10 2.16 -27.37
N ALA A 216 -13.38 1.22 -26.75
CA ALA A 216 -13.69 -0.20 -26.86
C ALA A 216 -15.13 -0.53 -26.39
N ARG A 217 -15.60 0.12 -25.32
CA ARG A 217 -16.98 -0.03 -24.84
C ARG A 217 -18.03 0.54 -25.80
N ARG A 218 -17.72 1.65 -26.48
CA ARG A 218 -18.59 2.21 -27.53
C ARG A 218 -18.70 1.24 -28.70
N GLU A 219 -17.57 0.67 -29.13
CA GLU A 219 -17.52 -0.33 -30.20
C GLU A 219 -18.28 -1.61 -29.82
N SER A 220 -18.30 -1.99 -28.53
CA SER A 220 -19.09 -3.11 -28.02
C SER A 220 -20.55 -2.77 -27.68
N GLY A 221 -21.06 -1.58 -28.08
CA GLY A 221 -22.44 -1.15 -27.86
C GLY A 221 -22.83 -0.89 -26.40
N HIS A 222 -21.85 -0.76 -25.49
CA HIS A 222 -22.11 -0.51 -24.06
C HIS A 222 -22.19 0.99 -23.77
N ILE A 223 -23.22 1.40 -23.02
CA ILE A 223 -23.38 2.78 -22.57
C ILE A 223 -22.32 3.09 -21.50
N THR A 224 -21.57 4.18 -21.70
CA THR A 224 -20.57 4.62 -20.72
C THR A 224 -21.27 5.33 -19.54
N LYS A 225 -20.80 5.04 -18.31
CA LYS A 225 -21.42 5.55 -17.06
C LYS A 225 -21.30 7.07 -16.86
N LEU A 226 -20.39 7.74 -17.56
CA LEU A 226 -20.12 9.17 -17.39
C LEU A 226 -19.98 9.85 -18.76
N PRO A 227 -20.70 10.97 -19.01
CA PRO A 227 -20.56 11.76 -20.24
C PRO A 227 -19.10 12.13 -20.53
N GLU A 228 -18.71 12.07 -21.81
CA GLU A 228 -17.33 12.31 -22.28
C GLU A 228 -16.85 13.71 -21.89
N ARG A 229 -17.71 14.72 -22.02
CA ARG A 229 -17.43 16.11 -21.61
C ARG A 229 -16.99 16.21 -20.14
N LEU A 230 -17.72 15.59 -19.22
CA LEU A 230 -17.39 15.62 -17.78
C LEU A 230 -16.11 14.85 -17.47
N SER A 231 -15.82 13.78 -18.24
CA SER A 231 -14.57 13.03 -18.10
C SER A 231 -13.35 13.87 -18.51
N HIS A 232 -13.45 14.63 -19.60
CA HIS A 232 -12.39 15.53 -20.04
C HIS A 232 -12.19 16.70 -19.08
N GLU A 233 -13.28 17.33 -18.65
CA GLU A 233 -13.23 18.47 -17.74
C GLU A 233 -12.54 18.10 -16.41
N GLY A 234 -12.87 16.94 -15.84
CA GLY A 234 -12.19 16.44 -14.64
C GLY A 234 -10.71 16.13 -14.82
N PHE A 235 -10.30 15.69 -16.03
CA PHE A 235 -8.89 15.47 -16.35
C PHE A 235 -8.14 16.79 -16.51
N TYR A 236 -8.67 17.73 -17.30
CA TYR A 236 -8.01 19.03 -17.54
C TYR A 236 -7.93 19.87 -16.27
N GLY A 237 -8.92 19.82 -15.38
CA GLY A 237 -8.85 20.48 -14.07
C GLY A 237 -7.71 19.94 -13.21
N LYS A 238 -7.55 18.61 -13.15
CA LYS A 238 -6.43 17.98 -12.43
C LYS A 238 -5.08 18.27 -13.08
N LEU A 239 -5.03 18.29 -14.42
CA LEU A 239 -3.84 18.63 -15.19
C LEU A 239 -3.36 20.04 -14.88
N ALA A 240 -4.27 21.02 -14.93
CA ALA A 240 -3.95 22.42 -14.62
C ALA A 240 -3.39 22.56 -13.19
N SER A 241 -4.04 21.94 -12.21
CA SER A 241 -3.59 21.94 -10.81
C SER A 241 -2.18 21.36 -10.64
N ILE A 242 -1.87 20.22 -11.27
CA ILE A 242 -0.54 19.61 -11.18
C ILE A 242 0.52 20.46 -11.88
N LEU A 243 0.18 21.07 -13.01
CA LEU A 243 1.11 21.94 -13.74
C LEU A 243 1.44 23.21 -12.94
N GLU A 244 0.46 23.83 -12.30
CA GLU A 244 0.68 24.98 -11.41
C GLU A 244 1.56 24.62 -10.21
N GLU A 245 1.30 23.47 -9.57
CA GLU A 245 2.13 22.96 -8.47
C GLU A 245 3.57 22.69 -8.92
N LEU A 246 3.73 22.10 -10.11
CA LEU A 246 5.04 21.79 -10.69
C LEU A 246 5.81 23.06 -11.04
N GLU A 247 5.15 24.07 -11.59
CA GLU A 247 5.77 25.36 -11.89
C GLU A 247 6.22 26.04 -10.58
N ARG A 248 5.38 26.04 -9.55
CA ARG A 248 5.71 26.60 -8.24
C ARG A 248 6.90 25.88 -7.61
N ALA A 249 6.88 24.55 -7.60
CA ALA A 249 7.96 23.74 -7.05
C ALA A 249 9.29 23.93 -7.82
N ASN A 250 9.23 24.06 -9.15
CA ASN A 250 10.42 24.35 -9.97
C ASN A 250 11.01 25.72 -9.64
N LYS A 251 10.18 26.76 -9.54
CA LYS A 251 10.64 28.12 -9.19
C LYS A 251 11.29 28.12 -7.82
N GLU A 252 10.68 27.49 -6.83
CA GLU A 252 11.24 27.39 -5.48
C GLU A 252 12.56 26.61 -5.43
N ALA A 253 12.62 25.45 -6.10
CA ALA A 253 13.86 24.67 -6.20
C ALA A 253 14.98 25.46 -6.88
N PHE A 254 14.66 26.18 -7.96
CA PHE A 254 15.62 27.03 -8.67
C PHE A 254 16.14 28.18 -7.81
N LEU A 255 15.25 28.88 -7.09
CA LEU A 255 15.65 29.95 -6.17
C LEU A 255 16.53 29.43 -5.03
N LEU A 256 16.21 28.25 -4.49
CA LEU A 256 17.02 27.60 -3.47
C LEU A 256 18.39 27.19 -4.00
N LYS A 257 18.47 26.70 -5.25
CA LYS A 257 19.74 26.41 -5.92
C LYS A 257 20.63 27.64 -6.00
N LEU A 258 20.08 28.75 -6.51
CA LEU A 258 20.80 30.03 -6.60
C LEU A 258 21.25 30.53 -5.23
N ALA A 259 20.40 30.40 -4.21
CA ALA A 259 20.73 30.80 -2.84
C ALA A 259 21.88 29.97 -2.24
N CYS A 260 21.93 28.67 -2.54
CA CYS A 260 23.03 27.79 -2.16
C CYS A 260 24.34 28.19 -2.86
N GLY A 261 24.30 28.44 -4.17
CA GLY A 261 25.47 28.89 -4.93
C GLY A 261 26.06 30.21 -4.42
N ARG A 262 25.20 31.20 -4.09
CA ARG A 262 25.63 32.48 -3.49
C ARG A 262 26.32 32.32 -2.13
N GLN A 263 26.09 31.22 -1.42
CA GLN A 263 26.67 30.93 -0.12
C GLN A 263 27.85 29.96 -0.19
N GLY A 264 28.31 29.60 -1.39
CA GLY A 264 29.37 28.62 -1.58
C GLY A 264 29.00 27.21 -1.12
N ILE A 265 27.70 26.91 -1.00
CA ILE A 265 27.22 25.58 -0.64
C ILE A 265 27.20 24.75 -1.93
N VAL A 266 28.17 23.85 -2.06
CA VAL A 266 28.26 22.93 -3.19
C VAL A 266 27.12 21.92 -3.10
N LEU A 267 26.25 21.92 -4.10
CA LEU A 267 25.20 20.91 -4.25
C LEU A 267 25.77 19.72 -5.03
N GLU A 268 25.35 18.49 -4.70
CA GLU A 268 25.83 17.27 -5.34
C GLU A 268 25.54 17.27 -6.85
N ASP A 269 24.45 17.95 -7.27
CA ASP A 269 24.09 18.15 -8.69
C ASP A 269 25.12 18.97 -9.49
N GLU A 270 26.04 19.71 -8.84
CA GLU A 270 27.09 20.53 -9.48
C GLU A 270 28.49 19.88 -9.46
N VAL A 271 28.71 18.89 -8.57
CA VAL A 271 29.98 18.16 -8.45
C VAL A 271 30.21 17.28 -9.68
N ASP A 272 29.14 16.77 -10.28
CA ASP A 272 29.22 15.93 -11.47
C ASP A 272 29.50 16.75 -12.76
N THR A 273 29.20 18.06 -12.78
CA THR A 273 29.41 18.90 -13.98
C THR A 273 30.81 19.52 -14.08
N HIS A 274 31.54 19.69 -12.98
CA HIS A 274 32.86 20.32 -13.00
C HIS A 274 34.04 19.34 -13.12
N ARG A 275 33.80 18.03 -13.00
CA ARG A 275 34.84 17.01 -13.15
C ARG A 275 35.24 16.72 -14.61
N ASP A 276 34.44 17.19 -15.57
CA ASP A 276 34.64 16.94 -16.99
C ASP A 276 35.35 18.10 -17.73
N GLN A 277 35.81 19.15 -17.03
CA GLN A 277 36.51 20.29 -17.65
C GLN A 277 38.03 20.35 -17.38
N ASP A 278 38.56 19.56 -16.44
CA ASP A 278 40.00 19.54 -16.09
C ASP A 278 40.68 18.18 -16.36
N GLY A 279 40.14 17.37 -17.29
CA GLY A 279 40.64 16.02 -17.61
C GLY A 279 41.05 15.81 -19.06
#